data_AF-A0A5B9T279-F1
#
_entry.id   AF-A0A5B9T279-F1
#
_cell.length_a   1.000
_cell.length_b   1.000
_cell.length_c   1.000
_cell.angle_alpha   90.00
_cell.angle_beta   90.00
_cell.angle_gamma   90.00
#
_symmetry.space_group_name_H-M   'P 1'
#
loop_
_entity.id
_entity.type
_entity.pdbx_description
1 polymer ?
#
loop_
_entity_poly.entity_id
_entity_poly.type
_entity_poly.pdbx_seq_one_letter_code
_entity_poly.pdbx_strand_id
1 'polypeptide(L)'
;MPGFNYGGYGDGTGWSSESGGPAPGGGMHGNSGGQRGDNANSSNSVSQQISAIQNDQKLKQKVVNMLIAARKMNPEAKMILGSIAPSGVMQVTIEGVTSTQARQLGLGGLVMGYNASGVIGAVGEIDTGHRLNASGASTPGSETSVESFVNGQKPAGEWHAVAKDSWTGAGPVNVGLVNNAIKSVRIIKKGYVTGVLTPEEVMNKAEYKAMRQAFDSLPLAKQGEAVRQIVAAWSLAYQDFPVNLKKEMGRVTERIVDAINLALILNQTESRLSESQKNVDVANQIISDTVKAINDVNKKIAEKRNQQVSLTDLMNKKQKEVEDLKKIFKNHSYHRIRDAQREYDDARNKYALLASDINALQAQVSGLTARKQQAEQNKAAAEKAKADAAAKAAAEKAAAEAKAKAEAEKARKEAEEKANDEKAVLTKASEIIISVGDKAGEYLGDKYKVLSREIADNIKNFQGKTIRSYDEAMASVNKLMANPDLKINAADRDAIVNAWKAFDAEDMGNKFAALGKTFKAADYVMKANNVREKSIEGYQTGNWGPLMLEIESWVLSGIASAVALSFFSVAVGSLFITAGVSVTAVGLMGIIFAGFIGALIDDDFVDKLNNEIIRPAY
;
A
#
# COMPACT_ATOMS: atom_id res chain seq x y z
N MET A 1 -33.00 53.93 -5.47
CA MET A 1 -34.34 53.73 -4.85
C MET A 1 -34.49 52.25 -4.52
N PRO A 2 -34.41 51.86 -3.24
CA PRO A 2 -34.81 50.54 -2.77
C PRO A 2 -36.29 50.56 -2.38
N GLY A 3 -37.05 49.50 -2.69
CA GLY A 3 -38.49 49.46 -2.45
C GLY A 3 -39.00 48.08 -2.07
N PHE A 4 -39.39 47.97 -0.79
CA PHE A 4 -40.45 47.12 -0.19
C PHE A 4 -40.24 45.58 -0.22
N ASN A 5 -40.47 44.83 0.86
CA ASN A 5 -41.65 44.87 1.72
C ASN A 5 -41.38 44.43 3.18
N TYR A 6 -42.06 45.09 4.12
CA TYR A 6 -42.05 44.89 5.57
C TYR A 6 -43.34 44.17 6.02
N GLY A 7 -43.17 43.29 7.02
CA GLY A 7 -44.04 42.90 8.15
C GLY A 7 -45.57 43.10 8.22
N GLY A 8 -46.19 42.26 9.07
CA GLY A 8 -47.48 42.49 9.75
C GLY A 8 -48.35 41.23 9.84
N TYR A 9 -48.30 40.44 10.93
CA TYR A 9 -49.10 40.51 12.17
C TYR A 9 -50.56 40.03 12.05
N GLY A 10 -50.89 39.08 12.94
CA GLY A 10 -52.21 38.89 13.53
C GLY A 10 -52.22 37.64 14.42
N ASP A 11 -52.80 37.60 15.62
CA ASP A 11 -53.28 38.58 16.58
C ASP A 11 -53.80 37.81 17.81
N GLY A 12 -53.61 38.36 19.00
CA GLY A 12 -54.65 38.29 20.03
C GLY A 12 -54.82 37.03 20.90
N THR A 13 -54.10 37.02 22.03
CA THR A 13 -54.59 36.64 23.39
C THR A 13 -54.91 35.16 23.70
N GLY A 14 -54.63 34.60 24.88
CA GLY A 14 -54.01 35.12 26.09
C GLY A 14 -53.86 34.02 27.15
N TRP A 15 -52.85 34.16 28.02
CA TRP A 15 -52.91 33.90 29.46
C TRP A 15 -51.62 34.43 30.10
N SER A 16 -51.79 35.53 30.85
CA SER A 16 -50.91 36.08 31.88
C SER A 16 -50.77 35.03 33.01
N SER A 17 -49.71 34.98 33.84
CA SER A 17 -49.25 36.08 34.69
C SER A 17 -47.92 35.76 35.41
N GLU A 18 -47.12 36.83 35.60
CA GLU A 18 -46.15 37.07 36.70
C GLU A 18 -44.79 36.33 36.64
N SER A 19 -43.69 36.94 36.18
CA SER A 19 -42.87 38.05 36.72
C SER A 19 -42.03 37.70 37.97
N GLY A 20 -40.69 37.73 37.85
CA GLY A 20 -39.82 37.99 39.01
C GLY A 20 -38.39 37.45 38.99
N GLY A 21 -37.49 38.07 38.22
CA GLY A 21 -36.09 38.41 38.60
C GLY A 21 -35.03 37.34 38.98
N PRO A 22 -33.72 37.72 39.06
CA PRO A 22 -32.60 36.77 38.96
C PRO A 22 -31.67 36.63 40.19
N ALA A 23 -31.04 35.43 40.30
CA ALA A 23 -29.74 35.06 40.93
C ALA A 23 -29.61 35.10 42.49
N PRO A 24 -28.54 34.59 43.14
CA PRO A 24 -27.55 33.52 42.85
C PRO A 24 -27.24 32.56 44.05
N GLY A 25 -26.43 31.51 43.82
CA GLY A 25 -25.42 31.06 44.80
C GLY A 25 -25.72 29.82 45.65
N GLY A 26 -24.78 28.87 45.66
CA GLY A 26 -24.77 27.74 46.59
C GLY A 26 -23.78 26.65 46.20
N GLY A 27 -22.48 26.92 46.34
CA GLY A 27 -21.46 25.88 46.33
C GLY A 27 -21.29 25.27 47.71
N MET A 28 -21.02 23.96 47.80
CA MET A 28 -20.32 23.33 48.92
C MET A 28 -19.61 22.06 48.44
N HIS A 29 -18.33 21.96 48.81
CA HIS A 29 -17.40 20.88 48.55
C HIS A 29 -17.62 19.68 49.49
N GLY A 30 -17.20 18.48 49.06
CA GLY A 30 -16.44 17.58 49.96
C GLY A 30 -16.91 16.13 50.17
N ASN A 31 -16.34 15.23 49.35
CA ASN A 31 -15.61 14.00 49.73
C ASN A 31 -16.31 12.64 50.05
N SER A 32 -15.97 11.68 49.18
CA SER A 32 -15.66 10.24 49.35
C SER A 32 -16.57 9.28 50.14
N GLY A 33 -16.98 8.22 49.45
CA GLY A 33 -17.36 6.92 50.03
C GLY A 33 -17.67 5.92 48.92
N GLY A 34 -16.71 5.07 48.58
CA GLY A 34 -16.86 4.06 47.55
C GLY A 34 -17.73 2.89 48.00
N GLN A 35 -18.59 2.41 47.10
CA GLN A 35 -19.03 1.01 47.07
C GLN A 35 -19.57 0.65 45.69
N ARG A 36 -19.17 -0.55 45.28
CA ARG A 36 -19.39 -1.21 44.00
C ARG A 36 -20.87 -1.26 43.64
N GLY A 37 -21.17 -0.93 42.39
CA GLY A 37 -22.46 -1.14 41.76
C GLY A 37 -22.24 -1.24 40.26
N ASP A 38 -22.07 -2.48 39.79
CA ASP A 38 -22.10 -2.85 38.38
C ASP A 38 -23.47 -2.49 37.78
N ASN A 39 -23.60 -1.29 37.18
CA ASN A 39 -24.41 -1.06 35.98
C ASN A 39 -24.27 0.40 35.49
N ALA A 40 -23.45 0.63 34.48
CA ALA A 40 -23.57 1.80 33.61
C ALA A 40 -23.09 1.41 32.21
N ASN A 41 -24.02 0.88 31.42
CA ASN A 41 -23.83 0.66 30.00
C ASN A 41 -24.35 1.86 29.19
N SER A 42 -23.56 2.25 28.19
CA SER A 42 -23.85 3.14 27.03
C SER A 42 -23.96 4.65 27.31
N SER A 43 -23.21 5.55 26.66
CA SER A 43 -22.57 5.50 25.34
C SER A 43 -21.30 6.38 25.28
N ASN A 44 -20.10 5.78 25.13
CA ASN A 44 -18.94 6.46 24.54
C ASN A 44 -19.05 6.26 23.02
N SER A 45 -19.80 7.14 22.36
CA SER A 45 -19.94 7.05 20.90
C SER A 45 -18.59 7.37 20.23
N VAL A 46 -18.29 6.72 19.11
CA VAL A 46 -17.10 7.03 18.29
C VAL A 46 -17.02 8.53 17.97
N SER A 47 -18.17 9.18 17.79
CA SER A 47 -18.28 10.63 17.60
C SER A 47 -17.72 11.46 18.77
N GLN A 48 -17.99 11.07 20.03
CA GLN A 48 -17.42 11.72 21.21
C GLN A 48 -15.90 11.51 21.30
N GLN A 49 -15.40 10.33 20.95
CA GLN A 49 -13.95 10.06 20.95
C GLN A 49 -13.23 10.88 19.88
N ILE A 50 -13.82 11.02 18.69
CA ILE A 50 -13.30 11.89 17.63
C ILE A 50 -13.34 13.36 18.08
N SER A 51 -14.41 13.77 18.77
CA SER A 51 -14.49 15.11 19.36
C SER A 51 -13.40 15.33 20.40
N ALA A 52 -13.03 14.31 21.18
CA ALA A 52 -11.93 14.39 22.14
C ALA A 52 -10.58 14.58 21.44
N ILE A 53 -10.32 13.82 20.37
CA ILE A 53 -9.14 13.96 19.51
C ILE A 53 -9.07 15.38 18.93
N GLN A 54 -10.17 15.89 18.39
CA GLN A 54 -10.25 17.23 17.81
C GLN A 54 -10.11 18.35 18.85
N ASN A 55 -10.27 18.08 20.15
CA ASN A 55 -10.16 19.07 21.21
C ASN A 55 -8.85 18.97 22.02
N ASP A 56 -8.03 17.95 21.75
CA ASP A 56 -6.74 17.75 22.41
C ASP A 56 -5.73 18.85 22.02
N GLN A 57 -5.39 19.71 22.98
CA GLN A 57 -4.49 20.84 22.78
C GLN A 57 -3.05 20.41 22.45
N LYS A 58 -2.57 19.30 23.03
CA LYS A 58 -1.22 18.79 22.75
C LYS A 58 -1.15 18.25 21.32
N LEU A 59 -2.19 17.54 20.89
CA LEU A 59 -2.28 17.03 19.52
C LEU A 59 -2.38 18.17 18.50
N LYS A 60 -3.22 19.19 18.76
CA LYS A 60 -3.30 20.41 17.95
C LYS A 60 -1.93 21.07 17.78
N GLN A 61 -1.22 21.29 18.89
CA GLN A 61 0.10 21.91 18.84
C GLN A 61 1.11 21.04 18.06
N LYS A 62 1.05 19.71 18.22
CA LYS A 62 1.89 18.76 17.50
C LYS A 62 1.69 18.87 15.98
N VAL A 63 0.44 18.84 15.49
CA VAL A 63 0.16 18.94 14.04
C VAL A 63 0.50 20.31 13.47
N VAL A 64 0.28 21.40 14.23
CA VAL A 64 0.68 22.76 13.83
C VAL A 64 2.20 22.88 13.71
N ASN A 65 2.94 22.41 14.72
CA ASN A 65 4.40 22.44 14.70
C ASN A 65 4.96 21.62 13.54
N MET A 66 4.36 20.47 13.24
CA MET A 66 4.73 19.62 12.12
C MET A 66 4.52 20.35 10.78
N LEU A 67 3.37 21.01 10.58
CA LEU A 67 3.10 21.80 9.38
C LEU A 67 4.05 23.01 9.26
N ILE A 68 4.35 23.71 10.35
CA ILE A 68 5.34 24.80 10.35
C ILE A 68 6.72 24.27 9.93
N ALA A 69 7.15 23.13 10.48
CA ALA A 69 8.43 22.53 10.13
C ALA A 69 8.45 22.05 8.67
N ALA A 70 7.35 21.50 8.16
CA ALA A 70 7.19 21.17 6.74
C ALA A 70 7.30 22.43 5.86
N ARG A 71 6.63 23.53 6.24
CA ARG A 71 6.68 24.80 5.52
C ARG A 71 8.07 25.48 5.54
N LYS A 72 8.89 25.19 6.56
CA LYS A 72 10.31 25.60 6.56
C LYS A 72 11.14 24.85 5.52
N MET A 73 10.80 23.59 5.25
CA MET A 73 11.47 22.79 4.22
C MET A 73 10.95 23.13 2.81
N ASN A 74 9.64 23.35 2.68
CA ASN A 74 8.98 23.76 1.45
C ASN A 74 7.81 24.71 1.79
N PRO A 75 7.88 26.01 1.45
CA PRO A 75 6.84 26.99 1.77
C PRO A 75 5.42 26.60 1.32
N GLU A 76 5.31 25.83 0.25
CA GLU A 76 4.04 25.36 -0.32
C GLU A 76 3.52 24.05 0.32
N ALA A 77 4.17 23.56 1.38
CA ALA A 77 3.79 22.31 2.02
C ALA A 77 2.36 22.38 2.58
N LYS A 78 1.59 21.32 2.29
CA LYS A 78 0.22 21.11 2.76
C LYS A 78 0.16 19.84 3.59
N MET A 79 -0.59 19.87 4.70
CA MET A 79 -0.77 18.71 5.55
C MET A 79 -2.25 18.37 5.67
N ILE A 80 -2.57 17.12 5.36
CA ILE A 80 -3.91 16.55 5.36
C ILE A 80 -3.96 15.48 6.45
N LEU A 81 -4.93 15.61 7.35
CA LEU A 81 -5.25 14.63 8.38
C LEU A 81 -6.30 13.67 7.83
N GLY A 82 -5.98 12.38 7.88
CA GLY A 82 -6.78 11.30 7.32
C GLY A 82 -7.34 10.39 8.40
N SER A 83 -7.66 9.16 8.01
CA SER A 83 -8.32 8.17 8.84
C SER A 83 -7.64 7.90 10.19
N ILE A 84 -8.42 7.49 11.18
CA ILE A 84 -7.96 7.10 12.52
C ILE A 84 -8.27 5.62 12.75
N ALA A 85 -7.25 4.82 13.07
CA ALA A 85 -7.40 3.41 13.40
C ALA A 85 -7.96 3.21 14.82
N PRO A 86 -8.56 2.04 15.15
CA PRO A 86 -9.00 1.72 16.52
C PRO A 86 -7.89 1.85 17.58
N SER A 87 -6.64 1.66 17.17
CA SER A 87 -5.46 1.86 18.02
C SER A 87 -5.22 3.30 18.46
N GLY A 88 -5.95 4.27 17.90
CA GLY A 88 -5.75 5.71 18.16
C GLY A 88 -4.66 6.35 17.30
N VAL A 89 -4.21 5.67 16.26
CA VAL A 89 -3.23 6.22 15.31
C VAL A 89 -3.97 6.91 14.16
N MET A 90 -3.59 8.16 13.90
CA MET A 90 -4.14 9.00 12.83
C MET A 90 -3.17 9.05 11.66
N GLN A 91 -3.70 8.84 10.47
CA GLN A 91 -2.96 9.04 9.24
C GLN A 91 -2.74 10.52 8.94
N VAL A 92 -1.56 10.83 8.43
CA VAL A 92 -1.19 12.16 7.97
C VAL A 92 -0.56 12.05 6.58
N THR A 93 -1.01 12.90 5.68
CA THR A 93 -0.34 13.16 4.41
C THR A 93 0.31 14.54 4.47
N ILE A 94 1.58 14.64 4.08
CA ILE A 94 2.29 15.91 3.91
C ILE A 94 2.71 16.03 2.45
N GLU A 95 2.08 16.95 1.73
CA GLU A 95 2.48 17.35 0.38
C GLU A 95 3.64 18.35 0.45
N GLY A 96 4.51 18.33 -0.55
CA GLY A 96 5.68 19.19 -0.66
C GLY A 96 6.95 18.63 0.00
N VAL A 97 6.91 17.43 0.59
CA VAL A 97 8.06 16.79 1.25
C VAL A 97 8.24 15.33 0.83
N THR A 98 9.48 14.85 0.87
CA THR A 98 9.83 13.44 0.64
C THR A 98 9.47 12.58 1.86
N SER A 99 9.38 11.26 1.68
CA SER A 99 9.16 10.31 2.78
C SER A 99 10.25 10.39 3.86
N THR A 100 11.50 10.64 3.47
CA THR A 100 12.62 10.85 4.40
C THR A 100 12.43 12.10 5.25
N GLN A 101 12.07 13.22 4.63
CA GLN A 101 11.76 14.46 5.34
C GLN A 101 10.56 14.29 6.26
N ALA A 102 9.52 13.59 5.80
CA ALA A 102 8.33 13.34 6.61
C ALA A 102 8.62 12.51 7.88
N ARG A 103 9.54 11.54 7.81
CA ARG A 103 10.04 10.83 9.00
C ARG A 103 10.76 11.78 9.96
N GLN A 104 11.59 12.69 9.45
CA GLN A 104 12.28 13.71 10.26
C GLN A 104 11.30 14.69 10.92
N LEU A 105 10.17 14.96 10.27
CA LEU A 105 9.08 15.77 10.81
C LEU A 105 8.28 15.06 11.91
N GLY A 106 8.51 13.76 12.13
CA GLY A 106 7.87 12.98 13.19
C GLY A 106 6.71 12.11 12.74
N LEU A 107 6.54 11.87 11.43
CA LEU A 107 5.66 10.80 10.97
C LEU A 107 6.26 9.44 11.35
N GLY A 108 5.46 8.63 12.04
CA GLY A 108 5.76 7.25 12.38
C GLY A 108 5.06 6.26 11.46
N GLY A 109 5.09 5.00 11.85
CA GLY A 109 4.49 3.91 11.10
C GLY A 109 5.22 3.62 9.78
N LEU A 110 4.47 3.12 8.81
CA LEU A 110 4.97 2.87 7.46
C LEU A 110 4.90 4.17 6.66
N VAL A 111 5.97 4.98 6.66
CA VAL A 111 6.01 6.25 5.94
C VAL A 111 6.34 6.02 4.46
N MET A 112 5.39 6.38 3.60
CA MET A 112 5.38 6.08 2.17
C MET A 112 5.40 7.36 1.35
N GLY A 113 6.27 7.43 0.34
CA GLY A 113 6.33 8.54 -0.59
C GLY A 113 5.40 8.32 -1.78
N TYR A 114 4.90 9.41 -2.36
CA TYR A 114 4.31 9.41 -3.69
C TYR A 114 4.81 10.62 -4.48
N ASN A 115 4.81 10.49 -5.79
CA ASN A 115 5.10 11.58 -6.71
C ASN A 115 3.96 11.63 -7.73
N ALA A 116 3.11 12.65 -7.61
CA ALA A 116 1.90 12.75 -8.39
C ALA A 116 1.74 14.16 -8.96
N SER A 117 1.79 14.28 -10.28
CA SER A 117 1.45 15.53 -11.00
C SER A 117 2.32 16.72 -10.57
N GLY A 118 3.61 16.47 -10.29
CA GLY A 118 4.54 17.48 -9.79
C GLY A 118 4.43 17.74 -8.29
N VAL A 119 3.51 17.09 -7.59
CA VAL A 119 3.39 17.12 -6.14
C VAL A 119 4.10 15.90 -5.56
N ILE A 120 5.23 16.14 -4.91
CA ILE A 120 5.89 15.15 -4.05
C ILE A 120 5.14 15.17 -2.73
N GLY A 121 4.81 14.00 -2.18
CA GLY A 121 4.24 13.93 -0.84
C GLY A 121 4.60 12.65 -0.12
N ALA A 122 4.28 12.63 1.16
CA ALA A 122 4.49 11.49 2.02
C ALA A 122 3.25 11.22 2.86
N VAL A 123 2.89 9.96 2.99
CA VAL A 123 1.85 9.47 3.90
C VAL A 123 2.54 8.75 5.04
N GLY A 124 2.13 9.04 6.26
CA GLY A 124 2.58 8.37 7.46
C GLY A 124 1.55 8.54 8.56
N GLU A 125 1.99 8.38 9.80
CA GLU A 125 1.06 8.27 10.92
C GLU A 125 1.53 9.06 12.14
N ILE A 126 0.58 9.49 12.96
CA ILE A 126 0.82 10.07 14.29
C ILE A 126 -0.05 9.39 15.33
N ASP A 127 0.50 9.13 16.51
CA ASP A 127 -0.30 8.73 17.66
C ASP A 127 -1.12 9.94 18.15
N THR A 128 -2.44 9.74 18.27
CA THR A 128 -3.36 10.74 18.83
C THR A 128 -3.40 10.71 20.36
N GLY A 129 -3.01 9.59 20.97
CA GLY A 129 -3.20 9.31 22.40
C GLY A 129 -4.61 8.83 22.78
N HIS A 130 -5.53 8.73 21.82
CA HIS A 130 -6.94 8.40 22.05
C HIS A 130 -7.34 7.17 21.23
N ARG A 131 -7.53 6.03 21.91
CA ARG A 131 -8.02 4.80 21.26
C ARG A 131 -9.51 4.92 20.94
N LEU A 132 -9.93 4.38 19.80
CA LEU A 132 -11.33 4.37 19.40
C LEU A 132 -11.98 3.03 19.76
N ASN A 133 -13.20 3.09 20.29
CA ASN A 133 -14.04 1.91 20.52
C ASN A 133 -14.88 1.63 19.27
N ALA A 134 -14.19 1.37 18.16
CA ALA A 134 -14.78 1.11 16.86
C ALA A 134 -14.31 -0.24 16.31
N SER A 135 -15.16 -0.93 15.55
CA SER A 135 -14.80 -2.21 14.91
C SER A 135 -13.89 -2.04 13.69
N GLY A 136 -13.74 -0.83 13.17
CA GLY A 136 -12.93 -0.47 12.00
C GLY A 136 -12.41 0.96 12.12
N ALA A 137 -11.70 1.42 11.10
CA ALA A 137 -11.20 2.80 11.08
C ALA A 137 -12.35 3.83 11.15
N SER A 138 -12.01 5.05 11.57
CA SER A 138 -12.87 6.22 11.38
C SER A 138 -12.28 7.07 10.28
N THR A 139 -13.04 7.31 9.22
CA THR A 139 -12.56 8.06 8.04
C THR A 139 -13.32 9.38 7.93
N PRO A 140 -12.65 10.47 7.49
CA PRO A 140 -13.34 11.71 7.20
C PRO A 140 -14.05 11.59 5.84
N GLY A 141 -15.23 12.18 5.72
CA GLY A 141 -15.97 12.23 4.45
C GLY A 141 -15.27 13.04 3.35
N SER A 142 -14.30 13.89 3.73
CA SER A 142 -13.46 14.69 2.83
C SER A 142 -12.06 14.91 3.42
N GLU A 143 -11.12 15.42 2.63
CA GLU A 143 -9.80 15.85 3.13
C GLU A 143 -9.96 16.83 4.31
N THR A 144 -9.19 16.64 5.39
CA THR A 144 -9.20 17.51 6.59
C THR A 144 -7.86 18.22 6.71
N SER A 145 -7.82 19.55 6.59
CA SER A 145 -6.57 20.30 6.78
C SER A 145 -6.21 20.46 8.26
N VAL A 146 -4.93 20.75 8.55
CA VAL A 146 -4.50 21.08 9.92
C VAL A 146 -5.25 22.30 10.46
N GLU A 147 -5.46 23.33 9.65
CA GLU A 147 -6.21 24.52 10.05
C GLU A 147 -7.65 24.17 10.43
N SER A 148 -8.33 23.35 9.61
CA SER A 148 -9.70 22.89 9.88
C SER A 148 -9.77 22.11 11.18
N PHE A 149 -8.84 21.18 11.38
CA PHE A 149 -8.77 20.35 12.58
C PHE A 149 -8.51 21.15 13.86
N VAL A 150 -7.55 22.09 13.82
CA VAL A 150 -7.21 22.94 14.97
C VAL A 150 -8.37 23.84 15.36
N ASN A 151 -9.13 24.32 14.38
CA ASN A 151 -10.34 25.13 14.59
C ASN A 151 -11.58 24.31 14.97
N GLY A 152 -11.46 22.98 15.12
CA GLY A 152 -12.59 22.11 15.45
C GLY A 152 -13.64 22.01 14.34
N GLN A 153 -13.28 22.34 13.10
CA GLN A 153 -14.17 22.23 11.95
C GLN A 153 -14.30 20.75 11.57
N LYS A 154 -15.55 20.32 11.34
CA LYS A 154 -15.83 18.98 10.82
C LYS A 154 -15.58 18.94 9.30
N PRO A 155 -15.03 17.84 8.75
CA PRO A 155 -14.93 17.65 7.31
C PRO A 155 -16.33 17.57 6.68
N ALA A 156 -16.41 17.85 5.38
CA ALA A 156 -17.64 17.66 4.62
C ALA A 156 -17.99 16.15 4.61
N GLY A 157 -19.22 15.82 5.01
CA GLY A 157 -19.64 14.42 5.23
C GLY A 157 -19.32 13.86 6.63
N GLU A 158 -18.76 14.70 7.52
CA GLU A 158 -18.35 14.36 8.90
C GLU A 158 -17.37 13.18 8.99
N TRP A 159 -16.93 12.86 10.21
CA TRP A 159 -16.21 11.62 10.45
C TRP A 159 -17.21 10.51 10.72
N HIS A 160 -17.00 9.36 10.09
CA HIS A 160 -17.83 8.19 10.32
C HIS A 160 -16.99 6.95 10.57
N ALA A 161 -17.47 6.09 11.47
CA ALA A 161 -16.92 4.77 11.64
C ALA A 161 -17.25 3.95 10.38
N VAL A 162 -16.25 3.33 9.78
CA VAL A 162 -16.48 2.37 8.70
C VAL A 162 -16.65 0.96 9.27
N ALA A 163 -17.28 0.09 8.48
CA ALA A 163 -17.46 -1.31 8.86
C ALA A 163 -16.12 -1.98 9.18
N LYS A 164 -16.16 -3.02 10.02
CA LYS A 164 -15.00 -3.87 10.31
C LYS A 164 -14.28 -4.23 9.00
N ASP A 165 -12.95 -4.16 9.02
CA ASP A 165 -12.08 -4.42 7.87
C ASP A 165 -12.26 -3.42 6.71
N SER A 166 -12.43 -2.13 7.00
CA SER A 166 -12.45 -1.06 5.99
C SER A 166 -11.49 0.06 6.40
N TRP A 167 -10.75 0.61 5.44
CA TRP A 167 -9.62 1.54 5.69
C TRP A 167 -9.61 2.80 4.84
N THR A 168 -10.39 2.82 3.77
CA THR A 168 -10.42 3.94 2.83
C THR A 168 -11.71 4.76 2.98
N GLY A 169 -11.57 6.08 2.85
CA GLY A 169 -12.69 7.03 2.76
C GLY A 169 -13.00 7.39 1.30
N ALA A 170 -13.79 8.44 1.10
CA ALA A 170 -14.14 8.94 -0.22
C ALA A 170 -12.90 9.33 -1.04
N GLY A 171 -12.98 9.14 -2.35
CA GLY A 171 -11.94 9.52 -3.29
C GLY A 171 -12.25 9.05 -4.72
N PRO A 172 -11.33 9.26 -5.68
CA PRO A 172 -11.58 8.98 -7.08
C PRO A 172 -11.76 7.50 -7.41
N VAL A 173 -11.12 6.61 -6.64
CA VAL A 173 -11.30 5.17 -6.79
C VAL A 173 -12.40 4.71 -5.86
N ASN A 174 -13.28 3.84 -6.36
CA ASN A 174 -14.38 3.30 -5.58
C ASN A 174 -13.87 2.66 -4.27
N VAL A 175 -14.44 3.10 -3.16
CA VAL A 175 -14.05 2.72 -1.79
C VAL A 175 -14.11 1.20 -1.58
N GLY A 176 -15.11 0.54 -2.17
CA GLY A 176 -15.27 -0.91 -2.11
C GLY A 176 -14.15 -1.65 -2.83
N LEU A 177 -13.70 -1.16 -3.99
CA LEU A 177 -12.59 -1.76 -4.74
C LEU A 177 -11.27 -1.70 -3.96
N VAL A 178 -10.96 -0.55 -3.36
CA VAL A 178 -9.75 -0.38 -2.54
C VAL A 178 -9.78 -1.31 -1.33
N ASN A 179 -10.89 -1.35 -0.59
CA ASN A 179 -11.02 -2.23 0.57
C ASN A 179 -10.98 -3.72 0.18
N ASN A 180 -11.59 -4.11 -0.94
CA ASN A 180 -11.55 -5.50 -1.40
C ASN A 180 -10.13 -5.94 -1.78
N ALA A 181 -9.37 -5.07 -2.45
CA ALA A 181 -7.97 -5.35 -2.76
C ALA A 181 -7.15 -5.56 -1.48
N ILE A 182 -7.33 -4.73 -0.45
CA ILE A 182 -6.65 -4.88 0.85
C ILE A 182 -7.08 -6.17 1.57
N LYS A 183 -8.38 -6.50 1.60
CA LYS A 183 -8.88 -7.73 2.22
C LYS A 183 -8.28 -8.97 1.58
N SER A 184 -8.10 -8.95 0.26
CA SER A 184 -7.59 -10.09 -0.52
C SER A 184 -6.20 -10.55 -0.10
N VAL A 185 -5.44 -9.71 0.63
CA VAL A 185 -4.10 -10.00 1.14
C VAL A 185 -4.10 -11.06 2.24
N ARG A 186 -5.19 -11.20 2.99
CA ARG A 186 -5.26 -12.01 4.20
C ARG A 186 -5.46 -13.49 3.86
N ILE A 187 -4.67 -14.34 4.51
CA ILE A 187 -4.94 -15.77 4.60
C ILE A 187 -5.73 -16.00 5.88
N ILE A 188 -6.99 -16.40 5.75
CA ILE A 188 -7.90 -16.60 6.88
C ILE A 188 -8.12 -18.09 7.12
N LYS A 189 -7.90 -18.55 8.35
CA LYS A 189 -8.23 -19.91 8.80
C LYS A 189 -9.02 -19.83 10.10
N LYS A 190 -10.15 -20.57 10.18
CA LYS A 190 -11.06 -20.58 11.34
C LYS A 190 -11.46 -19.18 11.83
N GLY A 191 -11.60 -18.21 10.91
CA GLY A 191 -11.97 -16.82 11.22
C GLY A 191 -10.83 -15.89 11.64
N TYR A 192 -9.59 -16.38 11.72
CA TYR A 192 -8.41 -15.60 12.10
C TYR A 192 -7.49 -15.35 10.91
N VAL A 193 -6.84 -14.18 10.88
CA VAL A 193 -5.80 -13.89 9.89
C VAL A 193 -4.53 -14.62 10.30
N THR A 194 -4.23 -15.74 9.64
CA THR A 194 -3.09 -16.62 9.95
C THR A 194 -1.89 -16.37 9.05
N GLY A 195 -2.03 -15.54 8.02
CA GLY A 195 -0.94 -15.23 7.10
C GLY A 195 -1.27 -14.08 6.15
N VAL A 196 -0.26 -13.69 5.37
CA VAL A 196 -0.31 -12.62 4.37
C VAL A 196 0.16 -13.22 3.05
N LEU A 197 -0.60 -13.01 1.98
CA LEU A 197 -0.15 -13.35 0.64
C LEU A 197 1.11 -12.58 0.26
N THR A 198 1.94 -13.17 -0.58
CA THR A 198 3.09 -12.47 -1.18
C THR A 198 2.61 -11.32 -2.07
N PRO A 199 3.44 -10.28 -2.30
CA PRO A 199 3.07 -9.17 -3.16
C PRO A 199 2.62 -9.62 -4.57
N GLU A 200 3.30 -10.61 -5.14
CA GLU A 200 2.99 -11.17 -6.46
C GLU A 200 1.64 -11.89 -6.48
N GLU A 201 1.32 -12.65 -5.43
CA GLU A 201 0.01 -13.29 -5.30
C GLU A 201 -1.10 -12.26 -5.20
N VAL A 202 -0.91 -11.20 -4.39
CA VAL A 202 -1.88 -10.10 -4.25
C VAL A 202 -2.08 -9.39 -5.57
N MET A 203 -1.01 -9.04 -6.28
CA MET A 203 -1.12 -8.37 -7.58
C MET A 203 -1.84 -9.22 -8.65
N ASN A 204 -1.84 -10.53 -8.48
CA ASN A 204 -2.55 -11.45 -9.37
C ASN A 204 -4.03 -11.66 -9.02
N LYS A 205 -4.46 -11.29 -7.81
CA LYS A 205 -5.86 -11.35 -7.37
C LYS A 205 -6.78 -10.48 -8.23
N ALA A 206 -8.00 -10.95 -8.44
CA ALA A 206 -9.01 -10.23 -9.21
C ALA A 206 -9.38 -8.90 -8.54
N GLU A 207 -9.40 -8.86 -7.22
CA GLU A 207 -9.71 -7.69 -6.41
C GLU A 207 -8.69 -6.57 -6.60
N TYR A 208 -7.39 -6.91 -6.57
CA TYR A 208 -6.33 -5.96 -6.87
C TYR A 208 -6.41 -5.46 -8.32
N LYS A 209 -6.59 -6.38 -9.28
CA LYS A 209 -6.71 -6.02 -10.70
C LYS A 209 -7.90 -5.10 -10.97
N ALA A 210 -9.03 -5.30 -10.30
CA ALA A 210 -10.19 -4.43 -10.40
C ALA A 210 -9.92 -3.03 -9.85
N MET A 211 -9.28 -2.92 -8.66
CA MET A 211 -8.85 -1.63 -8.13
C MET A 211 -7.87 -0.93 -9.07
N ARG A 212 -6.91 -1.68 -9.61
CA ARG A 212 -5.90 -1.15 -10.53
C ARG A 212 -6.50 -0.66 -11.84
N GLN A 213 -7.41 -1.43 -12.43
CA GLN A 213 -8.13 -1.03 -13.63
C GLN A 213 -8.97 0.24 -13.40
N ALA A 214 -9.63 0.35 -12.24
CA ALA A 214 -10.36 1.56 -11.87
C ALA A 214 -9.41 2.77 -11.78
N PHE A 215 -8.24 2.60 -11.17
CA PHE A 215 -7.20 3.64 -11.14
C PHE A 215 -6.74 4.05 -12.55
N ASP A 216 -6.39 3.08 -13.41
CA ASP A 216 -5.88 3.35 -14.77
C ASP A 216 -6.94 4.03 -15.66
N SER A 217 -8.23 3.79 -15.38
CA SER A 217 -9.35 4.42 -16.10
C SER A 217 -9.63 5.88 -15.71
N LEU A 218 -9.01 6.39 -14.64
CA LEU A 218 -9.24 7.76 -14.19
C LEU A 218 -8.58 8.79 -15.13
N PRO A 219 -9.19 9.98 -15.30
CA PRO A 219 -8.52 11.11 -15.92
C PRO A 219 -7.18 11.40 -15.23
N LEU A 220 -6.14 11.74 -16.00
CA LEU A 220 -4.79 11.94 -15.48
C LEU A 220 -4.73 12.94 -14.30
N ALA A 221 -5.55 13.99 -14.35
CA ALA A 221 -5.67 14.99 -13.29
C ALA A 221 -6.19 14.43 -11.96
N LYS A 222 -6.94 13.31 -11.99
CA LYS A 222 -7.51 12.63 -10.82
C LYS A 222 -6.66 11.46 -10.33
N GLN A 223 -5.73 10.96 -11.14
CA GLN A 223 -4.88 9.84 -10.74
C GLN A 223 -3.99 10.20 -9.53
N GLY A 224 -3.52 11.44 -9.40
CA GLY A 224 -2.74 11.85 -8.22
C GLY A 224 -3.51 11.76 -6.91
N GLU A 225 -4.76 12.24 -6.90
CA GLU A 225 -5.68 12.12 -5.77
C GLU A 225 -6.00 10.64 -5.46
N ALA A 226 -6.12 9.80 -6.49
CA ALA A 226 -6.29 8.36 -6.34
C ALA A 226 -5.06 7.67 -5.73
N VAL A 227 -3.84 8.04 -6.11
CA VAL A 227 -2.62 7.52 -5.47
C VAL A 227 -2.65 7.83 -3.98
N ARG A 228 -2.95 9.08 -3.59
CA ARG A 228 -3.05 9.45 -2.17
C ARG A 228 -4.07 8.58 -1.45
N GLN A 229 -5.28 8.45 -2.00
CA GLN A 229 -6.35 7.64 -1.44
C GLN A 229 -5.92 6.18 -1.22
N ILE A 230 -5.27 5.57 -2.22
CA ILE A 230 -4.87 4.16 -2.14
C ILE A 230 -3.70 4.01 -1.16
N VAL A 231 -2.63 4.81 -1.29
CA VAL A 231 -1.48 4.77 -0.36
C VAL A 231 -1.94 4.92 1.09
N ALA A 232 -2.86 5.86 1.31
CA ALA A 232 -3.50 6.06 2.60
C ALA A 232 -4.20 4.79 3.11
N ALA A 233 -5.06 4.18 2.30
CA ALA A 233 -5.81 3.00 2.69
C ALA A 233 -4.90 1.83 3.07
N TRP A 234 -3.86 1.56 2.27
CA TRP A 234 -2.93 0.46 2.50
C TRP A 234 -2.05 0.68 3.74
N SER A 235 -1.57 1.91 3.95
CA SER A 235 -0.84 2.29 5.17
C SER A 235 -1.70 2.11 6.42
N LEU A 236 -2.98 2.48 6.37
CA LEU A 236 -3.86 2.29 7.51
C LEU A 236 -4.17 0.82 7.76
N ALA A 237 -4.41 0.04 6.70
CA ALA A 237 -4.68 -1.38 6.80
C ALA A 237 -3.55 -2.13 7.49
N TYR A 238 -2.29 -1.78 7.21
CA TYR A 238 -1.11 -2.34 7.86
C TYR A 238 -1.20 -2.32 9.40
N GLN A 239 -1.88 -1.33 10.00
CA GLN A 239 -1.98 -1.23 11.45
C GLN A 239 -2.91 -2.27 12.09
N ASP A 240 -3.92 -2.71 11.34
CA ASP A 240 -4.92 -3.67 11.81
C ASP A 240 -4.44 -5.13 11.67
N PHE A 241 -3.28 -5.36 11.06
CA PHE A 241 -2.70 -6.70 10.99
C PHE A 241 -2.05 -7.12 12.32
N PRO A 242 -2.15 -8.42 12.68
CA PRO A 242 -1.43 -8.98 13.82
C PRO A 242 0.06 -8.64 13.79
N VAL A 243 0.66 -8.39 14.97
CA VAL A 243 2.06 -7.91 15.10
C VAL A 243 3.06 -8.79 14.36
N ASN A 244 2.87 -10.10 14.46
CA ASN A 244 3.67 -11.14 13.80
C ASN A 244 3.54 -11.12 12.26
N LEU A 245 2.45 -10.59 11.71
CA LEU A 245 2.21 -10.46 10.27
C LEU A 245 2.54 -9.08 9.71
N LYS A 246 2.79 -8.07 10.57
CA LYS A 246 3.09 -6.70 10.13
C LYS A 246 4.26 -6.65 9.16
N LYS A 247 5.36 -7.37 9.40
CA LYS A 247 6.51 -7.40 8.47
C LYS A 247 6.10 -7.83 7.05
N GLU A 248 5.23 -8.83 6.93
CA GLU A 248 4.78 -9.34 5.64
C GLU A 248 3.81 -8.38 4.97
N MET A 249 2.83 -7.86 5.72
CA MET A 249 1.91 -6.84 5.25
C MET A 249 2.63 -5.55 4.82
N GLY A 250 3.71 -5.17 5.52
CA GLY A 250 4.55 -4.03 5.16
C GLY A 250 5.18 -4.19 3.78
N ARG A 251 5.75 -5.36 3.48
CA ARG A 251 6.30 -5.68 2.15
C ARG A 251 5.24 -5.60 1.05
N VAL A 252 4.05 -6.15 1.29
CA VAL A 252 2.92 -6.07 0.34
C VAL A 252 2.51 -4.62 0.11
N THR A 253 2.38 -3.84 1.19
CA THR A 253 2.01 -2.43 1.13
C THR A 253 3.04 -1.63 0.34
N GLU A 254 4.34 -1.82 0.61
CA GLU A 254 5.42 -1.18 -0.13
C GLU A 254 5.37 -1.49 -1.61
N ARG A 255 5.23 -2.76 -1.96
CA ARG A 255 5.20 -3.18 -3.36
C ARG A 255 4.01 -2.61 -4.12
N ILE A 256 2.83 -2.58 -3.49
CA ILE A 256 1.60 -2.06 -4.11
C ILE A 256 1.66 -0.55 -4.28
N VAL A 257 2.14 0.17 -3.26
CA VAL A 257 2.33 1.62 -3.34
C VAL A 257 3.31 1.97 -4.45
N ASP A 258 4.45 1.26 -4.54
CA ASP A 258 5.41 1.44 -5.64
C ASP A 258 4.79 1.16 -7.01
N ALA A 259 4.00 0.09 -7.13
CA ALA A 259 3.36 -0.28 -8.40
C ALA A 259 2.34 0.76 -8.86
N ILE A 260 1.63 1.42 -7.94
CA ILE A 260 0.66 2.48 -8.23
C ILE A 260 1.39 3.80 -8.53
N ASN A 261 2.44 4.14 -7.78
CA ASN A 261 3.29 5.29 -8.07
C ASN A 261 3.90 5.19 -9.47
N LEU A 262 4.44 4.03 -9.83
CA LEU A 262 4.99 3.77 -11.16
C LEU A 262 3.93 3.89 -12.25
N ALA A 263 2.70 3.41 -11.99
CA ALA A 263 1.59 3.53 -12.91
C ALA A 263 1.31 4.98 -13.30
N LEU A 264 1.24 5.86 -12.29
CA LEU A 264 1.01 7.28 -12.50
C LEU A 264 2.12 7.90 -13.34
N ILE A 265 3.38 7.60 -12.99
CA ILE A 265 4.55 8.10 -13.72
C ILE A 265 4.51 7.66 -15.19
N LEU A 266 4.19 6.40 -15.46
CA LEU A 266 4.08 5.88 -16.82
C LEU A 266 2.93 6.55 -17.58
N ASN A 267 1.74 6.67 -16.99
CA ASN A 267 0.59 7.35 -17.61
C ASN A 267 0.91 8.82 -17.94
N GLN A 268 1.60 9.53 -17.04
CA GLN A 268 2.04 10.90 -17.29
C GLN A 268 3.05 11.00 -18.44
N THR A 269 3.96 10.04 -18.50
CA THR A 269 4.99 10.02 -19.54
C THR A 269 4.40 9.67 -20.90
N GLU A 270 3.45 8.72 -20.96
CA GLU A 270 2.69 8.39 -22.17
C GLU A 270 1.89 9.59 -22.69
N SER A 271 1.25 10.35 -21.80
CA SER A 271 0.56 11.60 -22.18
C SER A 271 1.53 12.62 -22.80
N ARG A 272 2.71 12.80 -22.21
CA ARG A 272 3.75 13.71 -22.73
C ARG A 272 4.30 13.24 -24.08
N LEU A 273 4.50 11.93 -24.24
CA LEU A 273 4.92 11.31 -25.51
C LEU A 273 3.90 11.55 -26.61
N SER A 274 2.60 11.39 -26.31
CA SER A 274 1.51 11.69 -27.24
C SER A 274 1.48 13.16 -27.64
N GLU A 275 1.62 14.08 -26.68
CA GLU A 275 1.67 15.53 -26.94
C GLU A 275 2.89 15.91 -27.79
N SER A 276 4.06 15.36 -27.49
CA SER A 276 5.29 15.59 -28.24
C SER A 276 5.16 15.07 -29.68
N GLN A 277 4.51 13.93 -29.88
CA GLN A 277 4.23 13.40 -31.21
C GLN A 277 3.32 14.33 -32.02
N LYS A 278 2.24 14.84 -31.41
CA LYS A 278 1.34 15.82 -32.08
C LYS A 278 2.12 17.06 -32.53
N ASN A 279 3.04 17.56 -31.70
CA ASN A 279 3.87 18.72 -32.07
C ASN A 279 4.81 18.43 -33.25
N VAL A 280 5.37 17.22 -33.34
CA VAL A 280 6.16 16.78 -34.51
C VAL A 280 5.28 16.75 -35.77
N ASP A 281 4.07 16.20 -35.67
CA ASP A 281 3.15 16.10 -36.80
C ASP A 281 2.73 17.48 -37.30
N VAL A 282 2.41 18.41 -36.39
CA VAL A 282 2.11 19.81 -36.72
C VAL A 282 3.30 20.50 -37.39
N ALA A 283 4.52 20.31 -36.88
CA ALA A 283 5.72 20.89 -37.48
C ALA A 283 5.98 20.34 -38.90
N ASN A 284 5.82 19.04 -39.11
CA ASN A 284 5.94 18.42 -40.44
C ASN A 284 4.91 19.00 -41.42
N GLN A 285 3.66 19.21 -40.98
CA GLN A 285 2.62 19.81 -41.81
C GLN A 285 3.00 21.25 -42.21
N ILE A 286 3.43 22.08 -41.25
CA ILE A 286 3.87 23.46 -41.51
C ILE A 286 5.03 23.48 -42.51
N ILE A 287 6.01 22.58 -42.37
CA ILE A 287 7.14 22.48 -43.29
C ILE A 287 6.64 22.14 -44.71
N SER A 288 5.76 21.14 -44.83
CA SER A 288 5.19 20.73 -46.12
C SER A 288 4.45 21.88 -46.82
N ASP A 289 3.54 22.55 -46.11
CA ASP A 289 2.77 23.67 -46.65
C ASP A 289 3.65 24.85 -47.05
N THR A 290 4.69 25.13 -46.25
CA THR A 290 5.63 26.22 -46.52
C THR A 290 6.52 25.91 -47.73
N VAL A 291 6.98 24.67 -47.89
CA VAL A 291 7.73 24.23 -49.09
C VAL A 291 6.88 24.38 -50.35
N LYS A 292 5.60 23.97 -50.28
CA LYS A 292 4.66 24.16 -51.40
C LYS A 292 4.50 25.65 -51.75
N ALA A 293 4.28 26.50 -50.75
CA ALA A 293 4.15 27.94 -50.96
C ALA A 293 5.41 28.58 -51.56
N ILE A 294 6.61 28.18 -51.11
CA ILE A 294 7.88 28.64 -51.69
C ILE A 294 7.97 28.26 -53.16
N ASN A 295 7.62 27.03 -53.51
CA ASN A 295 7.63 26.57 -54.91
C ASN A 295 6.65 27.36 -55.78
N ASP A 296 5.43 27.61 -55.28
CA ASP A 296 4.42 28.39 -55.98
C ASP A 296 4.87 29.85 -56.21
N VAL A 297 5.48 30.49 -55.21
CA VAL A 297 6.00 31.86 -55.34
C VAL A 297 7.20 31.90 -56.29
N ASN A 298 8.12 30.94 -56.21
CA ASN A 298 9.26 30.84 -57.13
C ASN A 298 8.81 30.67 -58.59
N LYS A 299 7.73 29.90 -58.83
CA LYS A 299 7.14 29.79 -60.17
C LYS A 299 6.65 31.13 -60.69
N LYS A 300 5.94 31.92 -59.87
CA LYS A 300 5.49 33.29 -60.22
C LYS A 300 6.67 34.23 -60.50
N ILE A 301 7.74 34.13 -59.72
CA ILE A 301 8.98 34.90 -59.95
C ILE A 301 9.58 34.54 -61.32
N ALA A 302 9.66 33.25 -61.65
CA ALA A 302 10.17 32.79 -62.95
C ALA A 302 9.33 33.31 -64.12
N GLU A 303 8.00 33.25 -64.01
CA GLU A 303 7.07 33.80 -65.01
C GLU A 303 7.27 35.31 -65.22
N LYS A 304 7.39 36.09 -64.13
CA LYS A 304 7.64 37.53 -64.19
C LYS A 304 9.03 37.87 -64.75
N ARG A 305 10.07 37.06 -64.46
CA ARG A 305 11.40 37.23 -65.07
C ARG A 305 11.37 37.00 -66.58
N ASN A 306 10.61 36.00 -67.05
CA ASN A 306 10.42 35.79 -68.48
C ASN A 306 9.75 37.02 -69.15
N GLN A 307 8.78 37.66 -68.48
CA GLN A 307 8.18 38.91 -68.97
C GLN A 307 9.17 40.08 -69.01
N GLN A 308 10.07 40.20 -68.02
CA GLN A 308 11.16 41.19 -68.04
C GLN A 308 12.08 41.03 -69.24
N VAL A 309 12.41 39.79 -69.62
CA VAL A 309 13.22 39.50 -70.82
C VAL A 309 12.52 40.04 -72.06
N SER A 310 11.23 39.72 -72.25
CA SER A 310 10.45 40.21 -73.40
C SER A 310 10.35 41.74 -73.46
N LEU A 311 10.20 42.42 -72.31
CA LEU A 311 10.20 43.89 -72.25
C LEU A 311 11.56 44.48 -72.59
N THR A 312 12.65 43.81 -72.19
CA THR A 312 14.02 44.24 -72.52
C THR A 312 14.27 44.18 -74.02
N ASP A 313 13.84 43.10 -74.67
CA ASP A 313 13.90 42.97 -76.13
C ASP A 313 13.10 44.08 -76.85
N LEU A 314 11.90 44.39 -76.34
CA LEU A 314 11.07 45.48 -76.88
C LEU A 314 11.74 46.85 -76.72
N MET A 315 12.29 47.14 -75.54
CA MET A 315 13.03 48.39 -75.28
C MET A 315 14.22 48.53 -76.24
N ASN A 316 15.03 47.48 -76.40
CA ASN A 316 16.17 47.48 -77.34
C ASN A 316 15.71 47.74 -78.78
N LYS A 317 14.63 47.08 -79.21
CA LYS A 317 14.04 47.27 -80.55
C LYS A 317 13.56 48.70 -80.77
N LYS A 318 12.83 49.27 -79.82
CA LYS A 318 12.26 50.62 -79.92
C LYS A 318 13.33 51.70 -79.82
N GLN A 319 14.36 51.49 -79.01
CA GLN A 319 15.51 52.38 -78.91
C GLN A 319 16.28 52.45 -80.23
N LYS A 320 16.50 51.31 -80.89
CA LYS A 320 17.09 51.26 -82.23
C LYS A 320 16.21 51.96 -83.28
N GLU A 321 14.89 51.74 -83.25
CA GLU A 321 13.93 52.41 -84.13
C GLU A 321 13.98 53.95 -83.99
N VAL A 322 14.08 54.46 -82.76
CA VAL A 322 14.26 55.89 -82.49
C VAL A 322 15.58 56.41 -83.08
N GLU A 323 16.69 55.70 -82.91
CA GLU A 323 18.00 56.09 -83.45
C GLU A 323 18.00 56.13 -84.99
N ASP A 324 17.40 55.12 -85.63
CA ASP A 324 17.32 55.03 -87.08
C ASP A 324 16.41 56.12 -87.67
N LEU A 325 15.26 56.40 -87.05
CA LEU A 325 14.36 57.49 -87.45
C LEU A 325 15.01 58.87 -87.33
N LYS A 326 15.83 59.10 -86.28
CA LYS A 326 16.60 60.34 -86.09
C LYS A 326 17.65 60.57 -87.17
N LYS A 327 18.24 59.51 -87.72
CA LYS A 327 19.22 59.60 -88.83
C LYS A 327 18.57 59.98 -90.16
N ILE A 328 17.35 59.49 -90.40
CA ILE A 328 16.64 59.67 -91.69
C ILE A 328 15.94 61.03 -91.77
N PHE A 329 15.32 61.50 -90.68
CA PHE A 329 14.48 62.71 -90.69
C PHE A 329 15.08 63.82 -89.81
N LYS A 330 15.96 64.66 -90.38
CA LYS A 330 16.60 65.76 -89.62
C LYS A 330 15.61 66.83 -89.11
N ASN A 331 14.48 67.09 -89.79
CA ASN A 331 13.61 68.25 -89.45
C ASN A 331 12.07 68.05 -89.55
N HIS A 332 11.49 66.90 -89.94
CA HIS A 332 10.03 66.82 -90.28
C HIS A 332 9.21 65.59 -89.83
N SER A 333 9.75 64.62 -89.05
CA SER A 333 8.98 63.42 -88.59
C SER A 333 8.85 63.33 -87.06
N TYR A 334 8.34 64.39 -86.42
CA TYR A 334 8.21 64.46 -84.96
C TYR A 334 7.25 63.42 -84.34
N HIS A 335 6.17 63.05 -85.05
CA HIS A 335 5.15 62.16 -84.49
C HIS A 335 5.64 60.71 -84.32
N ARG A 336 6.24 60.09 -85.35
CA ARG A 336 6.72 58.70 -85.27
C ARG A 336 7.85 58.48 -84.26
N ILE A 337 8.76 59.46 -84.14
CA ILE A 337 9.82 59.43 -83.13
C ILE A 337 9.21 59.50 -81.73
N ARG A 338 8.22 60.37 -81.53
CA ARG A 338 7.52 60.52 -80.24
C ARG A 338 6.73 59.26 -79.86
N ASP A 339 6.09 58.60 -80.81
CA ASP A 339 5.32 57.37 -80.56
C ASP A 339 6.25 56.20 -80.18
N ALA A 340 7.36 55.99 -80.91
CA ALA A 340 8.36 54.98 -80.56
C ALA A 340 9.03 55.26 -79.20
N GLN A 341 9.26 56.54 -78.87
CA GLN A 341 9.75 56.96 -77.56
C GLN A 341 8.73 56.66 -76.45
N ARG A 342 7.44 56.93 -76.69
CA ARG A 342 6.36 56.65 -75.74
C ARG A 342 6.22 55.15 -75.46
N GLU A 343 6.30 54.32 -76.49
CA GLU A 343 6.27 52.86 -76.34
C GLU A 343 7.50 52.34 -75.57
N TYR A 344 8.68 52.94 -75.77
CA TYR A 344 9.87 52.65 -74.96
C TYR A 344 9.65 53.03 -73.49
N ASP A 345 9.15 54.23 -73.22
CA ASP A 345 8.90 54.71 -71.86
C ASP A 345 7.83 53.87 -71.14
N ASP A 346 6.77 53.45 -71.85
CA ASP A 346 5.75 52.53 -71.33
C ASP A 346 6.33 51.14 -71.01
N ALA A 347 7.19 50.61 -71.88
CA ALA A 347 7.88 49.33 -71.65
C ALA A 347 8.82 49.42 -70.44
N ARG A 348 9.55 50.54 -70.31
CA ARG A 348 10.43 50.83 -69.17
C ARG A 348 9.65 50.96 -67.86
N ASN A 349 8.52 51.65 -67.87
CA ASN A 349 7.64 51.78 -66.70
C ASN A 349 7.07 50.42 -66.26
N LYS A 350 6.62 49.60 -67.21
CA LYS A 350 6.16 48.22 -66.94
C LYS A 350 7.29 47.34 -66.39
N TYR A 351 8.51 47.47 -66.92
CA TYR A 351 9.68 46.75 -66.41
C TYR A 351 9.98 47.13 -64.96
N ALA A 352 9.91 48.43 -64.63
CA ALA A 352 10.13 48.91 -63.26
C ALA A 352 9.08 48.38 -62.27
N LEU A 353 7.80 48.32 -62.67
CA LEU A 353 6.72 47.70 -61.89
C LEU A 353 6.99 46.20 -61.68
N LEU A 354 7.35 45.47 -62.73
CA LEU A 354 7.71 44.05 -62.66
C LEU A 354 8.91 43.79 -61.75
N ALA A 355 9.92 44.66 -61.77
CA ALA A 355 11.07 44.58 -60.88
C ALA A 355 10.66 44.75 -59.41
N SER A 356 9.75 45.70 -59.12
CA SER A 356 9.19 45.90 -57.78
C SER A 356 8.41 44.66 -57.31
N ASP A 357 7.56 44.09 -58.16
CA ASP A 357 6.82 42.86 -57.87
C ASP A 357 7.74 41.66 -57.58
N ILE A 358 8.79 41.48 -58.39
CA ILE A 358 9.78 40.41 -58.17
C ILE A 358 10.46 40.60 -56.81
N ASN A 359 10.87 41.82 -56.45
CA ASN A 359 11.47 42.10 -55.15
C ASN A 359 10.51 41.80 -54.00
N ALA A 360 9.21 42.13 -54.14
CA ALA A 360 8.19 41.81 -53.14
C ALA A 360 7.98 40.29 -53.00
N LEU A 361 7.92 39.56 -54.11
CA LEU A 361 7.83 38.09 -54.10
C LEU A 361 9.10 37.44 -53.52
N GLN A 362 10.28 37.99 -53.78
CA GLN A 362 11.54 37.54 -53.17
C GLN A 362 11.52 37.76 -51.66
N ALA A 363 11.02 38.90 -51.18
CA ALA A 363 10.81 39.14 -49.76
C ALA A 363 9.82 38.12 -49.15
N GLN A 364 8.76 37.76 -49.88
CA GLN A 364 7.84 36.70 -49.47
C GLN A 364 8.53 35.33 -49.36
N VAL A 365 9.40 34.96 -50.32
CA VAL A 365 10.20 33.72 -50.25
C VAL A 365 11.12 33.73 -49.04
N SER A 366 11.79 34.83 -48.76
CA SER A 366 12.63 34.98 -47.56
C SER A 366 11.82 34.78 -46.27
N GLY A 367 10.63 35.37 -46.18
CA GLY A 367 9.72 35.19 -45.04
C GLY A 367 9.24 33.75 -44.87
N LEU A 368 8.87 33.08 -45.96
CA LEU A 368 8.50 31.66 -45.94
C LEU A 368 9.69 30.77 -45.57
N THR A 369 10.91 31.09 -46.03
CA THR A 369 12.12 30.35 -45.69
C THR A 369 12.42 30.44 -44.19
N ALA A 370 12.28 31.62 -43.58
CA ALA A 370 12.40 31.81 -42.14
C ALA A 370 11.33 31.00 -41.37
N ARG A 371 10.08 30.99 -41.85
CA ARG A 371 8.99 30.18 -41.27
C ARG A 371 9.28 28.69 -41.32
N LYS A 372 9.83 28.20 -42.45
CA LYS A 372 10.27 26.81 -42.60
C LYS A 372 11.37 26.47 -41.59
N GLN A 373 12.40 27.32 -41.49
CA GLN A 373 13.51 27.11 -40.56
C GLN A 373 13.04 27.08 -39.10
N GLN A 374 12.10 27.95 -38.73
CA GLN A 374 11.48 27.92 -37.39
C GLN A 374 10.72 26.61 -37.15
N ALA A 375 9.97 26.11 -38.14
CA ALA A 375 9.25 24.86 -38.02
C ALA A 375 10.20 23.65 -37.90
N GLU A 376 11.34 23.66 -38.61
CA GLU A 376 12.39 22.64 -38.47
C GLU A 376 13.03 22.66 -37.07
N GLN A 377 13.27 23.85 -36.50
CA GLN A 377 13.73 23.97 -35.11
C GLN A 377 12.70 23.45 -34.10
N ASN A 378 11.42 23.80 -34.30
CA ASN A 378 10.33 23.32 -33.45
C ASN A 378 10.20 21.78 -33.52
N LYS A 379 10.36 21.20 -34.71
CA LYS A 379 10.40 19.76 -34.90
C LYS A 379 11.56 19.13 -34.12
N ALA A 380 12.79 19.63 -34.30
CA ALA A 380 13.96 19.09 -33.61
C ALA A 380 13.82 19.17 -32.08
N ALA A 381 13.26 20.27 -31.56
CA ALA A 381 12.97 20.42 -30.14
C ALA A 381 11.93 19.41 -29.65
N ALA A 382 10.85 19.19 -30.42
CA ALA A 382 9.81 18.21 -30.08
C ALA A 382 10.33 16.76 -30.15
N GLU A 383 11.17 16.42 -31.13
CA GLU A 383 11.80 15.10 -31.25
C GLU A 383 12.77 14.84 -30.09
N LYS A 384 13.56 15.85 -29.68
CA LYS A 384 14.41 15.75 -28.50
C LYS A 384 13.59 15.54 -27.22
N ALA A 385 12.54 16.35 -27.01
CA ALA A 385 11.66 16.21 -25.84
C ALA A 385 10.99 14.83 -25.78
N LYS A 386 10.60 14.28 -26.94
CA LYS A 386 10.07 12.92 -27.07
C LYS A 386 11.11 11.86 -26.67
N ALA A 387 12.34 11.99 -27.15
CA ALA A 387 13.44 11.06 -26.83
C ALA A 387 13.78 11.11 -25.33
N ASP A 388 13.86 12.31 -24.74
CA ASP A 388 14.13 12.49 -23.31
C ASP A 388 13.01 11.90 -22.44
N ALA A 389 11.74 12.10 -22.83
CA ALA A 389 10.59 11.50 -22.16
C ALA A 389 10.61 9.96 -22.24
N ALA A 390 10.91 9.39 -23.41
CA ALA A 390 11.02 7.95 -23.59
C ALA A 390 12.17 7.34 -22.77
N ALA A 391 13.34 7.99 -22.76
CA ALA A 391 14.50 7.56 -21.97
C ALA A 391 14.19 7.57 -20.47
N LYS A 392 13.49 8.63 -19.99
CA LYS A 392 13.07 8.72 -18.60
C LYS A 392 12.09 7.61 -18.21
N ALA A 393 11.07 7.35 -19.02
CA ALA A 393 10.13 6.23 -18.78
C ALA A 393 10.84 4.88 -18.74
N ALA A 394 11.78 4.64 -19.66
CA ALA A 394 12.55 3.39 -19.69
C ALA A 394 13.41 3.23 -18.42
N ALA A 395 14.06 4.31 -17.97
CA ALA A 395 14.86 4.30 -16.75
C ALA A 395 14.02 4.05 -15.49
N GLU A 396 12.87 4.73 -15.35
CA GLU A 396 11.97 4.57 -14.21
C GLU A 396 11.37 3.15 -14.15
N LYS A 397 10.99 2.59 -15.31
CA LYS A 397 10.53 1.20 -15.42
C LYS A 397 11.65 0.21 -15.03
N ALA A 398 12.86 0.39 -15.57
CA ALA A 398 13.99 -0.48 -15.26
C ALA A 398 14.37 -0.45 -13.77
N ALA A 399 14.38 0.73 -13.14
CA ALA A 399 14.64 0.88 -11.72
C ALA A 399 13.58 0.16 -10.86
N ALA A 400 12.30 0.28 -11.22
CA ALA A 400 11.22 -0.39 -10.51
C ALA A 400 11.27 -1.92 -10.68
N GLU A 401 11.62 -2.42 -11.86
CA GLU A 401 11.85 -3.85 -12.12
C GLU A 401 13.06 -4.39 -11.36
N ALA A 402 14.15 -3.62 -11.27
CA ALA A 402 15.34 -4.01 -10.50
C ALA A 402 15.03 -4.10 -9.00
N LYS A 403 14.32 -3.09 -8.45
CA LYS A 403 13.85 -3.10 -7.06
C LYS A 403 12.93 -4.30 -6.78
N ALA A 404 11.99 -4.57 -7.69
CA ALA A 404 11.10 -5.73 -7.62
C ALA A 404 11.86 -7.05 -7.49
N LYS A 405 12.85 -7.26 -8.37
CA LYS A 405 13.65 -8.49 -8.40
C LYS A 405 14.46 -8.66 -7.11
N ALA A 406 15.07 -7.58 -6.62
CA ALA A 406 15.83 -7.61 -5.37
C ALA A 406 14.96 -7.94 -4.15
N GLU A 407 13.76 -7.37 -4.08
CA GLU A 407 12.80 -7.65 -3.00
C GLU A 407 12.24 -9.08 -3.09
N ALA A 408 11.90 -9.57 -4.28
CA ALA A 408 11.45 -10.93 -4.50
C ALA A 408 12.55 -11.95 -4.15
N GLU A 409 13.81 -11.67 -4.50
CA GLU A 409 14.94 -12.52 -4.13
C GLU A 409 15.15 -12.56 -2.61
N LYS A 410 15.06 -11.41 -1.93
CA LYS A 410 15.12 -11.34 -0.47
C LYS A 410 13.98 -12.11 0.17
N ALA A 411 12.76 -11.94 -0.31
CA ALA A 411 11.58 -12.65 0.18
C ALA A 411 11.71 -14.18 -0.01
N ARG A 412 12.24 -14.61 -1.17
CA ARG A 412 12.51 -16.03 -1.45
C ARG A 412 13.56 -16.59 -0.49
N LYS A 413 14.66 -15.88 -0.25
CA LYS A 413 15.70 -16.28 0.71
C LYS A 413 15.14 -16.40 2.13
N GLU A 414 14.33 -15.43 2.58
CA GLU A 414 13.68 -15.49 3.89
C GLU A 414 12.68 -16.67 3.99
N ALA A 415 11.93 -16.96 2.93
CA ALA A 415 10.99 -18.09 2.90
C ALA A 415 11.71 -19.44 2.90
N GLU A 416 12.81 -19.55 2.13
CA GLU A 416 13.68 -20.73 2.11
C GLU A 416 14.33 -20.97 3.47
N GLU A 417 14.78 -19.90 4.15
CA GLU A 417 15.32 -19.98 5.51
C GLU A 417 14.26 -20.46 6.51
N LYS A 418 13.05 -19.88 6.50
CA LYS A 418 11.93 -20.36 7.34
C LYS A 418 11.58 -21.83 7.07
N ALA A 419 11.54 -22.23 5.80
CA ALA A 419 11.23 -23.61 5.42
C ALA A 419 12.33 -24.60 5.87
N ASN A 420 13.60 -24.18 5.82
CA ASN A 420 14.72 -24.97 6.32
C ASN A 420 14.70 -25.07 7.85
N ASP A 421 14.41 -23.98 8.55
CA ASP A 421 14.24 -23.95 10.01
C ASP A 421 13.07 -24.86 10.45
N GLU A 422 11.92 -24.80 9.77
CA GLU A 422 10.79 -25.70 9.98
C GLU A 422 11.20 -27.16 9.82
N LYS A 423 11.89 -27.50 8.73
CA LYS A 423 12.38 -28.85 8.47
C LYS A 423 13.36 -29.33 9.56
N ALA A 424 14.24 -28.46 10.04
CA ALA A 424 15.19 -28.76 11.10
C ALA A 424 14.48 -29.11 12.41
N VAL A 425 13.49 -28.31 12.84
CA VAL A 425 12.75 -28.58 14.08
C VAL A 425 11.84 -29.79 13.96
N LEU A 426 11.22 -30.04 12.81
CA LEU A 426 10.40 -31.23 12.58
C LEU A 426 11.25 -32.51 12.61
N THR A 427 12.44 -32.45 12.02
CA THR A 427 13.41 -33.56 12.09
C THR A 427 13.81 -33.82 13.53
N LYS A 428 14.13 -32.76 14.29
CA LYS A 428 14.54 -32.92 15.68
C LYS A 428 13.42 -33.44 16.58
N ALA A 429 12.20 -32.95 16.38
CA ALA A 429 11.02 -33.43 17.07
C ALA A 429 10.77 -34.92 16.76
N SER A 430 10.84 -35.32 15.49
CA SER A 430 10.72 -36.72 15.06
C SER A 430 11.73 -37.64 15.77
N GLU A 431 13.02 -37.25 15.80
CA GLU A 431 14.07 -37.98 16.53
C GLU A 431 13.76 -38.15 18.02
N ILE A 432 13.30 -37.07 18.67
CA ILE A 432 12.96 -37.08 20.09
C ILE A 432 11.77 -38.01 20.34
N ILE A 433 10.75 -38.02 19.48
CA ILE A 433 9.59 -38.90 19.63
C ILE A 433 9.97 -40.37 19.44
N ILE A 434 10.88 -40.69 18.52
CA ILE A 434 11.44 -42.04 18.40
C ILE A 434 12.15 -42.43 19.69
N SER A 435 13.00 -41.55 20.24
CA SER A 435 13.73 -41.82 21.49
C SER A 435 12.81 -42.02 22.70
N VAL A 436 11.77 -41.18 22.81
CA VAL A 436 10.70 -41.35 23.80
C VAL A 436 9.98 -42.69 23.59
N GLY A 437 9.68 -43.02 22.33
CA GLY A 437 9.06 -44.27 21.91
C GLY A 437 9.85 -45.51 22.35
N ASP A 438 11.16 -45.50 22.10
CA ASP A 438 12.06 -46.59 22.46
C ASP A 438 12.12 -46.75 23.99
N LYS A 439 12.30 -45.64 24.74
CA LYS A 439 12.39 -45.65 26.20
C LYS A 439 11.08 -46.08 26.87
N ALA A 440 9.93 -45.52 26.47
CA ALA A 440 8.65 -45.94 27.04
C ALA A 440 8.24 -47.35 26.56
N GLY A 441 8.66 -47.73 25.36
CA GLY A 441 8.44 -49.06 24.77
C GLY A 441 9.18 -50.19 25.50
N GLU A 442 10.19 -49.91 26.32
CA GLU A 442 10.75 -50.90 27.25
C GLU A 442 9.70 -51.42 28.24
N TYR A 443 8.74 -50.57 28.60
CA TYR A 443 7.62 -50.91 29.48
C TYR A 443 6.34 -51.24 28.70
N LEU A 444 6.02 -50.46 27.67
CA LEU A 444 4.77 -50.54 26.90
C LEU A 444 4.81 -51.56 25.74
N GLY A 445 5.98 -52.11 25.46
CA GLY A 445 6.19 -53.12 24.42
C GLY A 445 6.34 -52.57 23.00
N ASP A 446 6.62 -53.48 22.06
CA ASP A 446 7.00 -53.11 20.69
C ASP A 446 5.87 -52.46 19.88
N LYS A 447 4.60 -52.76 20.19
CA LYS A 447 3.47 -52.07 19.56
C LYS A 447 3.51 -50.57 19.80
N TYR A 448 3.87 -50.15 21.02
CA TYR A 448 4.01 -48.73 21.33
C TYR A 448 5.20 -48.10 20.58
N LYS A 449 6.30 -48.83 20.40
CA LYS A 449 7.43 -48.35 19.58
C LYS A 449 7.03 -48.16 18.12
N VAL A 450 6.18 -49.04 17.57
CA VAL A 450 5.64 -48.90 16.20
C VAL A 450 4.77 -47.65 16.09
N LEU A 451 3.80 -47.46 17.00
CA LEU A 451 2.96 -46.25 17.00
C LEU A 451 3.79 -44.97 17.20
N SER A 452 4.83 -45.01 18.03
CA SER A 452 5.75 -43.88 18.22
C SER A 452 6.51 -43.51 16.94
N ARG A 453 6.88 -44.51 16.12
CA ARG A 453 7.49 -44.26 14.80
C ARG A 453 6.47 -43.69 13.81
N GLU A 454 5.24 -44.18 13.81
CA GLU A 454 4.16 -43.64 12.96
C GLU A 454 3.94 -42.14 13.22
N ILE A 455 3.82 -41.74 14.49
CA ILE A 455 3.64 -40.33 14.83
C ILE A 455 4.91 -39.50 14.57
N ALA A 456 6.10 -40.07 14.76
CA ALA A 456 7.35 -39.41 14.40
C ALA A 456 7.46 -39.14 12.88
N ASP A 457 6.98 -40.07 12.05
CA ASP A 457 6.89 -39.89 10.60
C ASP A 457 5.82 -38.83 10.24
N ASN A 458 4.69 -38.80 10.94
CA ASN A 458 3.68 -37.75 10.77
C ASN A 458 4.24 -36.37 11.10
N ILE A 459 4.98 -36.23 12.21
CA ILE A 459 5.68 -34.98 12.58
C ILE A 459 6.68 -34.60 11.50
N LYS A 460 7.55 -35.51 11.07
CA LYS A 460 8.58 -35.22 10.05
C LYS A 460 7.97 -34.68 8.76
N ASN A 461 6.76 -35.14 8.41
CA ASN A 461 6.02 -34.74 7.22
C ASN A 461 4.93 -33.67 7.50
N PHE A 462 5.06 -32.92 8.61
CA PHE A 462 4.06 -31.90 9.01
C PHE A 462 4.35 -30.49 8.47
N GLN A 463 5.38 -30.32 7.65
CA GLN A 463 5.75 -29.02 7.07
C GLN A 463 4.58 -28.41 6.28
N GLY A 464 4.28 -27.14 6.55
CA GLY A 464 3.18 -26.41 5.91
C GLY A 464 1.75 -26.86 6.30
N LYS A 465 1.59 -27.88 7.15
CA LYS A 465 0.29 -28.34 7.65
C LYS A 465 -0.17 -27.50 8.86
N THR A 466 -1.42 -27.68 9.26
CA THR A 466 -2.02 -27.02 10.42
C THR A 466 -2.37 -28.03 11.50
N ILE A 467 -2.10 -27.69 12.76
CA ILE A 467 -2.63 -28.44 13.90
C ILE A 467 -4.16 -28.34 13.95
N ARG A 468 -4.80 -29.34 14.55
CA ARG A 468 -6.24 -29.33 14.87
C ARG A 468 -6.55 -28.19 15.86
N SER A 469 -7.79 -27.66 15.84
CA SER A 469 -8.14 -26.59 16.80
C SER A 469 -8.20 -27.12 18.22
N TYR A 470 -8.19 -26.20 19.19
CA TYR A 470 -8.39 -26.50 20.59
C TYR A 470 -9.56 -27.45 20.84
N ASP A 471 -10.76 -27.16 20.32
CA ASP A 471 -11.94 -28.01 20.57
C ASP A 471 -11.77 -29.43 20.01
N GLU A 472 -11.21 -29.55 18.80
CA GLU A 472 -10.95 -30.82 18.11
C GLU A 472 -9.91 -31.65 18.88
N ALA A 473 -8.79 -31.02 19.26
CA ALA A 473 -7.72 -31.67 19.98
C ALA A 473 -8.16 -32.05 21.40
N MET A 474 -8.92 -31.18 22.09
CA MET A 474 -9.46 -31.46 23.42
C MET A 474 -10.46 -32.60 23.41
N ALA A 475 -11.26 -32.78 22.36
CA ALA A 475 -12.13 -33.94 22.24
C ALA A 475 -11.32 -35.26 22.27
N SER A 476 -10.21 -35.31 21.53
CA SER A 476 -9.29 -36.46 21.54
C SER A 476 -8.57 -36.61 22.88
N VAL A 477 -8.07 -35.53 23.48
CA VAL A 477 -7.42 -35.55 24.80
C VAL A 477 -8.40 -36.05 25.88
N ASN A 478 -9.63 -35.57 25.90
CA ASN A 478 -10.63 -36.01 26.86
C ASN A 478 -10.98 -37.49 26.68
N LYS A 479 -11.05 -37.98 25.44
CA LYS A 479 -11.25 -39.40 25.14
C LYS A 479 -10.11 -40.27 25.69
N LEU A 480 -8.86 -39.83 25.57
CA LEU A 480 -7.69 -40.50 26.15
C LEU A 480 -7.75 -40.52 27.68
N MET A 481 -7.96 -39.35 28.29
CA MET A 481 -7.92 -39.19 29.75
C MET A 481 -9.12 -39.84 30.46
N ALA A 482 -10.21 -40.10 29.75
CA ALA A 482 -11.37 -40.82 30.27
C ALA A 482 -11.17 -42.35 30.32
N ASN A 483 -10.08 -42.88 29.75
CA ASN A 483 -9.81 -44.30 29.77
C ASN A 483 -9.55 -44.78 31.22
N PRO A 484 -10.35 -45.72 31.76
CA PRO A 484 -10.29 -46.14 33.16
C PRO A 484 -8.97 -46.84 33.53
N ASP A 485 -8.21 -47.33 32.54
CA ASP A 485 -6.92 -47.99 32.74
C ASP A 485 -5.73 -47.02 32.68
N LEU A 486 -5.97 -45.78 32.25
CA LEU A 486 -4.98 -44.70 32.29
C LEU A 486 -4.99 -43.97 33.64
N LYS A 487 -4.64 -44.69 34.72
CA LYS A 487 -4.59 -44.14 36.08
C LYS A 487 -3.18 -43.73 36.48
N ILE A 488 -3.00 -42.46 36.82
CA ILE A 488 -1.77 -41.94 37.44
C ILE A 488 -1.95 -41.95 38.96
N ASN A 489 -1.20 -42.81 39.65
CA ASN A 489 -1.19 -42.83 41.11
C ASN A 489 -0.47 -41.59 41.69
N ALA A 490 -0.61 -41.36 42.99
CA ALA A 490 -0.06 -40.17 43.63
C ALA A 490 1.48 -40.11 43.56
N ALA A 491 2.17 -41.24 43.74
CA ALA A 491 3.62 -41.29 43.74
C ALA A 491 4.21 -40.96 42.36
N ASP A 492 3.65 -41.55 41.29
CA ASP A 492 4.07 -41.27 39.92
C ASP A 492 3.72 -39.83 39.52
N ARG A 493 2.55 -39.32 39.93
CA ARG A 493 2.16 -37.92 39.73
C ARG A 493 3.17 -36.97 40.36
N ASP A 494 3.52 -37.17 41.63
CA ASP A 494 4.46 -36.32 42.35
C ASP A 494 5.86 -36.37 41.74
N ALA A 495 6.30 -37.56 41.30
CA ALA A 495 7.57 -37.74 40.61
C ALA A 495 7.61 -36.95 39.29
N ILE A 496 6.55 -37.02 38.48
CA ILE A 496 6.43 -36.28 37.21
C ILE A 496 6.37 -34.77 37.45
N VAL A 497 5.58 -34.32 38.43
CA VAL A 497 5.49 -32.90 38.80
C VAL A 497 6.85 -32.36 39.27
N ASN A 498 7.59 -33.14 40.06
CA ASN A 498 8.92 -32.73 40.50
C ASN A 498 9.93 -32.70 39.36
N ALA A 499 9.82 -33.60 38.37
CA ALA A 499 10.62 -33.54 37.16
C ALA A 499 10.33 -32.24 36.37
N TRP A 500 9.05 -31.87 36.19
CA TRP A 500 8.69 -30.58 35.59
C TRP A 500 9.19 -29.39 36.41
N LYS A 501 9.16 -29.44 37.75
CA LYS A 501 9.72 -28.37 38.58
C LYS A 501 11.23 -28.21 38.38
N ALA A 502 11.95 -29.30 38.12
CA ALA A 502 13.38 -29.28 37.82
C ALA A 502 13.71 -28.99 36.33
N PHE A 503 12.70 -28.88 35.47
CA PHE A 503 12.88 -28.63 34.04
C PHE A 503 13.51 -27.26 33.79
N ASP A 504 14.66 -27.25 33.11
CA ASP A 504 15.36 -26.05 32.71
C ASP A 504 14.76 -25.48 31.41
N ALA A 505 13.78 -24.59 31.59
CA ALA A 505 13.11 -23.89 30.51
C ALA A 505 14.05 -22.96 29.72
N GLU A 506 15.10 -22.44 30.36
CA GLU A 506 16.07 -21.56 29.72
C GLU A 506 16.96 -22.36 28.76
N ASP A 507 17.56 -23.44 29.25
CA ASP A 507 18.37 -24.35 28.44
C ASP A 507 17.58 -24.94 27.26
N MET A 508 16.34 -25.39 27.49
CA MET A 508 15.53 -25.93 26.41
C MET A 508 15.15 -24.86 25.38
N GLY A 509 14.73 -23.67 25.80
CA GLY A 509 14.41 -22.56 24.89
C GLY A 509 15.62 -22.13 24.05
N ASN A 510 16.81 -22.09 24.65
CA ASN A 510 18.06 -21.78 23.97
C ASN A 510 18.46 -22.86 22.95
N LYS A 511 18.40 -24.14 23.35
CA LYS A 511 18.70 -25.27 22.46
C LYS A 511 17.72 -25.38 21.30
N PHE A 512 16.44 -25.13 21.55
CA PHE A 512 15.44 -25.09 20.49
C PHE A 512 15.70 -23.94 19.52
N ALA A 513 15.97 -22.73 20.04
CA ALA A 513 16.29 -21.59 19.20
C ALA A 513 17.56 -21.82 18.36
N ALA A 514 18.53 -22.59 18.85
CA ALA A 514 19.72 -22.95 18.10
C ALA A 514 19.47 -23.88 16.89
N LEU A 515 18.30 -24.50 16.78
CA LEU A 515 17.93 -25.37 15.64
C LEU A 515 17.61 -24.59 14.37
N GLY A 516 17.33 -23.29 14.47
CA GLY A 516 16.94 -22.46 13.33
C GLY A 516 17.29 -20.99 13.52
N LYS A 517 17.64 -20.31 12.43
CA LYS A 517 18.13 -18.92 12.50
C LYS A 517 17.03 -17.91 12.83
N THR A 518 15.78 -18.25 12.56
CA THR A 518 14.62 -17.38 12.75
C THR A 518 14.07 -17.39 14.17
N PHE A 519 14.54 -18.29 15.03
CA PHE A 519 14.01 -18.49 16.37
C PHE A 519 14.74 -17.64 17.41
N LYS A 520 13.97 -16.87 18.21
CA LYS A 520 14.52 -16.04 19.27
C LYS A 520 14.49 -16.79 20.60
N ALA A 521 15.66 -16.96 21.21
CA ALA A 521 15.82 -17.63 22.50
C ALA A 521 14.79 -17.20 23.56
N ALA A 522 14.72 -15.90 23.89
CA ALA A 522 13.81 -15.38 24.92
C ALA A 522 12.34 -15.76 24.69
N ASP A 523 11.87 -15.76 23.44
CA ASP A 523 10.48 -16.08 23.10
C ASP A 523 10.16 -17.55 23.37
N TYR A 524 11.13 -18.45 23.18
CA TYR A 524 10.97 -19.88 23.41
C TYR A 524 11.24 -20.28 24.86
N VAL A 525 12.10 -19.56 25.58
CA VAL A 525 12.25 -19.71 27.04
C VAL A 525 10.93 -19.41 27.75
N MET A 526 10.23 -18.34 27.37
CA MET A 526 8.92 -18.02 27.93
C MET A 526 7.90 -19.14 27.64
N LYS A 527 7.85 -19.66 26.41
CA LYS A 527 6.93 -20.74 26.04
C LYS A 527 7.26 -22.06 26.76
N ALA A 528 8.54 -22.33 26.98
CA ALA A 528 9.01 -23.46 27.76
C ALA A 528 8.48 -23.44 29.20
N ASN A 529 8.53 -22.25 29.83
CA ASN A 529 7.94 -22.03 31.14
C ASN A 529 6.43 -22.24 31.13
N ASN A 530 5.72 -21.72 30.11
CA ASN A 530 4.27 -21.93 30.00
C ASN A 530 3.92 -23.41 29.84
N VAL A 531 4.66 -24.17 29.02
CA VAL A 531 4.48 -25.63 28.90
C VAL A 531 4.71 -26.32 30.25
N ARG A 532 5.77 -25.95 30.98
CA ARG A 532 6.08 -26.49 32.30
C ARG A 532 4.95 -26.24 33.30
N GLU A 533 4.53 -24.98 33.45
CA GLU A 533 3.49 -24.59 34.41
C GLU A 533 2.15 -25.27 34.11
N LYS A 534 1.73 -25.23 32.84
CA LYS A 534 0.45 -25.81 32.42
C LYS A 534 0.47 -27.34 32.41
N SER A 535 1.63 -27.96 32.22
CA SER A 535 1.78 -29.40 32.41
C SER A 535 1.67 -29.80 33.87
N ILE A 536 2.29 -29.03 34.79
CA ILE A 536 2.13 -29.24 36.24
C ILE A 536 0.65 -29.14 36.63
N GLU A 537 -0.08 -28.13 36.14
CA GLU A 537 -1.52 -27.99 36.36
C GLU A 537 -2.28 -29.23 35.87
N GLY A 538 -2.00 -29.69 34.65
CA GLY A 538 -2.63 -30.88 34.08
C GLY A 538 -2.41 -32.15 34.91
N TYR A 539 -1.17 -32.40 35.37
CA TYR A 539 -0.87 -33.55 36.23
C TYR A 539 -1.51 -33.44 37.63
N GLN A 540 -1.62 -32.24 38.19
CA GLN A 540 -2.18 -32.03 39.54
C GLN A 540 -3.70 -32.08 39.55
N THR A 541 -4.35 -31.51 38.52
CA THR A 541 -5.80 -31.25 38.50
C THR A 541 -6.56 -32.13 37.51
N GLY A 542 -5.88 -32.72 36.53
CA GLY A 542 -6.50 -33.38 35.38
C GLY A 542 -6.97 -32.42 34.28
N ASN A 543 -6.86 -31.10 34.48
CA ASN A 543 -7.28 -30.09 33.51
C ASN A 543 -6.16 -29.78 32.50
N TRP A 544 -6.27 -30.35 31.30
CA TRP A 544 -5.31 -30.12 30.21
C TRP A 544 -5.69 -28.97 29.26
N GLY A 545 -6.85 -28.36 29.46
CA GLY A 545 -7.34 -27.24 28.66
C GLY A 545 -6.33 -26.09 28.55
N PRO A 546 -5.75 -25.59 29.66
CA PRO A 546 -4.78 -24.51 29.63
C PRO A 546 -3.55 -24.77 28.76
N LEU A 547 -3.06 -26.02 28.75
CA LEU A 547 -1.90 -26.44 27.94
C LEU A 547 -2.27 -26.46 26.45
N MET A 548 -3.40 -27.05 26.08
CA MET A 548 -3.83 -27.12 24.67
C MET A 548 -4.15 -25.73 24.11
N LEU A 549 -4.76 -24.86 24.91
CA LEU A 549 -5.00 -23.45 24.58
C LEU A 549 -3.68 -22.69 24.35
N GLU A 550 -2.63 -22.98 25.13
CA GLU A 550 -1.32 -22.35 24.93
C GLU A 550 -0.77 -22.63 23.53
N ILE A 551 -0.84 -23.90 23.10
CA ILE A 551 -0.31 -24.34 21.80
C ILE A 551 -1.09 -23.68 20.65
N GLU A 552 -2.41 -23.62 20.74
CA GLU A 552 -3.23 -22.93 19.75
C GLU A 552 -2.93 -21.42 19.75
N SER A 553 -2.72 -20.81 20.92
CA SER A 553 -2.41 -19.38 21.04
C SER A 553 -1.10 -19.01 20.33
N TRP A 554 -0.11 -19.90 20.29
CA TRP A 554 1.12 -19.69 19.52
C TRP A 554 0.83 -19.60 18.03
N VAL A 555 -0.03 -20.47 17.51
CA VAL A 555 -0.44 -20.46 16.11
C VAL A 555 -1.29 -19.24 15.80
N LEU A 556 -2.16 -18.81 16.71
CA LEU A 556 -2.93 -17.57 16.58
C LEU A 556 -2.03 -16.33 16.64
N SER A 557 -0.89 -16.41 17.35
CA SER A 557 0.19 -15.42 17.32
C SER A 557 1.09 -15.53 16.08
N GLY A 558 0.71 -16.40 15.13
CA GLY A 558 1.33 -16.73 13.83
C GLY A 558 2.71 -17.35 13.88
N ILE A 559 2.95 -18.18 14.87
CA ILE A 559 3.95 -19.25 14.76
C ILE A 559 3.39 -20.32 13.81
N ALA A 560 4.21 -20.80 12.87
CA ALA A 560 3.79 -21.88 11.98
C ALA A 560 3.44 -23.13 12.80
N SER A 561 2.35 -23.82 12.45
CA SER A 561 1.89 -24.99 13.21
C SER A 561 2.94 -26.10 13.30
N ALA A 562 3.77 -26.27 12.27
CA ALA A 562 4.93 -27.16 12.28
C ALA A 562 5.94 -26.81 13.39
N VAL A 563 6.24 -25.51 13.56
CA VAL A 563 7.14 -25.03 14.62
C VAL A 563 6.49 -25.19 15.99
N ALA A 564 5.21 -24.84 16.15
CA ALA A 564 4.48 -24.99 17.40
C ALA A 564 4.44 -26.46 17.87
N LEU A 565 4.07 -27.37 16.96
CA LEU A 565 4.05 -28.83 17.21
C LEU A 565 5.45 -29.35 17.55
N SER A 566 6.47 -28.96 16.79
CA SER A 566 7.85 -29.37 17.03
C SER A 566 8.35 -28.88 18.38
N PHE A 567 8.11 -27.61 18.71
CA PHE A 567 8.52 -27.03 19.99
C PHE A 567 7.87 -27.75 21.17
N PHE A 568 6.56 -27.97 21.12
CA PHE A 568 5.87 -28.74 22.14
C PHE A 568 6.45 -30.16 22.28
N SER A 569 6.72 -30.81 21.14
CA SER A 569 7.30 -32.17 21.11
C SER A 569 8.71 -32.20 21.71
N VAL A 570 9.55 -31.23 21.40
CA VAL A 570 10.90 -31.11 21.95
C VAL A 570 10.86 -30.78 23.44
N ALA A 571 10.00 -29.85 23.88
CA ALA A 571 9.91 -29.44 25.27
C ALA A 571 9.51 -30.62 26.18
N VAL A 572 8.45 -31.34 25.83
CA VAL A 572 7.98 -32.47 26.65
C VAL A 572 8.90 -33.69 26.48
N GLY A 573 9.36 -33.98 25.26
CA GLY A 573 10.24 -35.13 25.01
C GLY A 573 11.63 -34.97 25.62
N SER A 574 12.17 -33.75 25.71
CA SER A 574 13.46 -33.50 26.40
C SER A 574 13.36 -33.74 27.90
N LEU A 575 12.26 -33.33 28.54
CA LEU A 575 11.98 -33.72 29.93
C LEU A 575 11.91 -35.24 30.07
N PHE A 576 11.22 -35.91 29.15
CA PHE A 576 11.05 -37.36 29.19
C PHE A 576 12.38 -38.13 29.20
N ILE A 577 13.37 -37.65 28.43
CA ILE A 577 14.70 -38.25 28.34
C ILE A 577 15.47 -38.03 29.65
N THR A 578 15.40 -36.84 30.24
CA THR A 578 16.20 -36.44 31.41
C THR A 578 15.54 -36.73 32.77
N ALA A 579 14.23 -37.02 32.79
CA ALA A 579 13.50 -37.28 34.02
C ALA A 579 13.97 -38.57 34.71
N GLY A 580 14.47 -38.42 35.94
CA GLY A 580 14.84 -39.53 36.85
C GLY A 580 13.63 -40.15 37.55
N VAL A 581 12.62 -40.57 36.79
CA VAL A 581 11.37 -41.17 37.31
C VAL A 581 11.35 -42.70 37.15
N SER A 582 10.37 -43.35 37.78
CA SER A 582 10.16 -44.81 37.67
C SER A 582 9.84 -45.23 36.22
N VAL A 583 10.18 -46.46 35.85
CA VAL A 583 9.86 -47.03 34.51
C VAL A 583 8.35 -47.00 34.24
N THR A 584 7.52 -47.19 35.27
CA THR A 584 6.06 -47.09 35.20
C THR A 584 5.59 -45.66 34.91
N ALA A 585 6.17 -44.67 35.58
CA ALA A 585 5.89 -43.25 35.32
C ALA A 585 6.34 -42.82 33.91
N VAL A 586 7.46 -43.37 33.42
CA VAL A 586 7.92 -43.19 32.03
C VAL A 586 6.89 -43.75 31.05
N GLY A 587 6.34 -44.94 31.29
CA GLY A 587 5.26 -45.50 30.47
C GLY A 587 4.01 -44.60 30.42
N LEU A 588 3.52 -44.17 31.59
CA LEU A 588 2.33 -43.30 31.68
C LEU A 588 2.54 -41.94 31.00
N MET A 589 3.69 -41.29 31.22
CA MET A 589 4.03 -40.06 30.52
C MET A 589 4.10 -40.26 29.01
N GLY A 590 4.60 -41.42 28.55
CA GLY A 590 4.76 -41.73 27.13
C GLY A 590 3.40 -41.78 26.44
N ILE A 591 2.46 -42.51 27.04
CA ILE A 591 1.07 -42.60 26.58
C ILE A 591 0.43 -41.20 26.48
N ILE A 592 0.45 -40.44 27.56
CA ILE A 592 -0.20 -39.11 27.62
C ILE A 592 0.39 -38.20 26.56
N PHE A 593 1.72 -38.16 26.46
CA PHE A 593 2.42 -37.28 25.54
C PHE A 593 2.21 -37.66 24.07
N ALA A 594 2.32 -38.95 23.73
CA ALA A 594 2.03 -39.43 22.37
C ALA A 594 0.58 -39.12 21.99
N GLY A 595 -0.36 -39.30 22.93
CA GLY A 595 -1.76 -38.95 22.73
C GLY A 595 -2.01 -37.46 22.51
N PHE A 596 -1.27 -36.57 23.19
CA PHE A 596 -1.42 -35.12 23.00
C PHE A 596 -0.88 -34.66 21.65
N ILE A 597 0.28 -35.17 21.23
CA ILE A 597 0.79 -34.92 19.89
C ILE A 597 -0.18 -35.48 18.84
N GLY A 598 -0.67 -36.70 19.05
CA GLY A 598 -1.64 -37.34 18.16
C GLY A 598 -2.86 -36.46 18.00
N ALA A 599 -3.47 -36.03 19.11
CA ALA A 599 -4.62 -35.13 19.13
C ALA A 599 -4.42 -33.81 18.38
N LEU A 600 -3.19 -33.28 18.30
CA LEU A 600 -2.87 -32.08 17.53
C LEU A 600 -2.73 -32.34 16.03
N ILE A 601 -2.47 -33.58 15.62
CA ILE A 601 -2.24 -33.99 14.23
C ILE A 601 -3.51 -34.57 13.61
N ASP A 602 -4.09 -35.61 14.23
CA ASP A 602 -5.22 -36.39 13.74
C ASP A 602 -6.08 -36.94 14.91
N ASP A 603 -7.27 -37.44 14.62
CA ASP A 603 -8.18 -38.05 15.61
C ASP A 603 -7.99 -39.56 15.77
N ASP A 604 -7.52 -40.24 14.73
CA ASP A 604 -7.35 -41.69 14.68
C ASP A 604 -6.24 -42.21 15.63
N PHE A 605 -5.17 -41.44 15.84
CA PHE A 605 -4.02 -41.88 16.63
C PHE A 605 -4.39 -42.18 18.08
N VAL A 606 -5.23 -41.35 18.68
CA VAL A 606 -5.68 -41.54 20.07
C VAL A 606 -6.53 -42.82 20.19
N ASP A 607 -7.26 -43.19 19.13
CA ASP A 607 -8.06 -44.40 19.11
C ASP A 607 -7.18 -45.65 19.03
N LYS A 608 -6.13 -45.62 18.21
CA LYS A 608 -5.11 -46.69 18.20
C LYS A 608 -4.43 -46.81 19.56
N LEU A 609 -4.06 -45.70 20.18
CA LEU A 609 -3.41 -45.69 21.48
C LEU A 609 -4.32 -46.31 22.57
N ASN A 610 -5.59 -45.92 22.61
CA ASN A 610 -6.57 -46.50 23.53
C ASN A 610 -6.82 -47.99 23.27
N ASN A 611 -6.99 -48.41 22.01
CA ASN A 611 -7.43 -49.77 21.72
C ASN A 611 -6.27 -50.79 21.72
N GLU A 612 -5.08 -50.38 21.30
CA GLU A 612 -3.96 -51.30 21.07
C GLU A 612 -2.92 -51.30 22.19
N ILE A 613 -2.81 -50.19 22.94
CA ILE A 613 -1.82 -50.01 24.01
C ILE A 613 -2.50 -50.00 25.39
N ILE A 614 -3.47 -49.11 25.59
CA ILE A 614 -4.17 -48.93 26.88
C ILE A 614 -5.39 -49.86 26.93
N ARG A 615 -5.16 -51.18 27.00
CA ARG A 615 -6.24 -52.18 26.93
C ARG A 615 -7.39 -51.83 27.89
N PRO A 616 -8.65 -51.81 27.43
CA PRO A 616 -9.80 -51.65 28.32
C PRO A 616 -9.90 -52.85 29.27
N ALA A 617 -10.10 -52.60 30.55
CA ALA A 617 -10.69 -53.55 31.49
C ALA A 617 -12.09 -53.89 30.97
N TYR A 618 -12.25 -55.14 30.49
CA TYR A 618 -13.54 -55.68 30.05
C TYR A 618 -14.62 -55.51 31.12
#